data_AF-A0A1F1ZPD7-F1
#
_entry.id   AF-A0A1F1ZPD7-F1
#
_cell.length_a   1.000
_cell.length_b   1.000
_cell.length_c   1.000
_cell.angle_alpha   90.00
_cell.angle_beta   90.00
_cell.angle_gamma   90.00
#
_symmetry.space_group_name_H-M   'P 1'
#
loop_
_entity.id
_entity.type
_entity.pdbx_description
1 polymer ?
#
loop_
_entity_poly.entity_id
_entity_poly.type
_entity_poly.pdbx_seq_one_letter_code
_entity_poly.pdbx_strand_id
1 'polypeptide(L)'
;MKRIATLIVAAGLVISGCSTMENETASSQKEQPETTPSVEATPQTPSKDRPSPTLTSKRELPPNVRASRDRESEHSRKSSSPQCGSDSATQAVRDNISRVKPNSWDWDASTADIDGYDPCAPLSWITVTIHGATSSSPFQIMLFNYGEYLGTTTSEAYGFMPTVTRTGDDALNVVYHYPLPGESNAERSGEAHASFRWSESAGRIIMTGNVPPQ
;
A
#
# COMPACT_ATOMS: atom_id res chain seq x y z
N MET A 1 17.85 -49.90 -29.37
CA MET A 1 18.78 -50.16 -30.51
C MET A 1 18.15 -49.65 -31.79
N LYS A 2 18.97 -49.06 -32.68
CA LYS A 2 18.68 -48.38 -33.98
C LYS A 2 18.16 -46.94 -33.78
N ARG A 3 18.99 -45.89 -33.76
CA ARG A 3 20.00 -45.30 -34.70
C ARG A 3 19.41 -44.82 -36.03
N ILE A 4 19.95 -43.64 -36.44
CA ILE A 4 19.98 -42.98 -37.77
C ILE A 4 18.98 -41.82 -37.87
N ALA A 5 19.29 -40.62 -38.32
CA ALA A 5 20.55 -39.88 -38.54
C ALA A 5 20.18 -38.42 -38.85
N THR A 6 21.07 -37.52 -38.46
CA THR A 6 21.11 -36.08 -38.71
C THR A 6 21.09 -35.70 -40.20
N LEU A 7 20.38 -34.63 -40.56
CA LEU A 7 20.72 -33.79 -41.72
C LEU A 7 20.55 -32.31 -41.34
N ILE A 8 21.69 -31.61 -41.38
CA ILE A 8 21.84 -30.16 -41.22
C ILE A 8 21.59 -29.52 -42.58
N VAL A 9 20.78 -28.46 -42.62
CA VAL A 9 20.88 -27.41 -43.65
C VAL A 9 20.79 -26.07 -42.94
N ALA A 10 21.88 -25.30 -43.03
CA ALA A 10 21.95 -23.90 -42.65
C ALA A 10 21.77 -23.04 -43.91
N ALA A 11 20.96 -21.98 -43.85
CA ALA A 11 21.04 -20.86 -44.79
C ALA A 11 20.25 -19.63 -44.28
N GLY A 12 21.01 -18.60 -43.87
CA GLY A 12 20.76 -17.17 -44.11
C GLY A 12 19.42 -16.53 -43.73
N LEU A 13 19.44 -15.68 -42.70
CA LEU A 13 18.48 -14.57 -42.56
C LEU A 13 19.22 -13.25 -42.79
N VAL A 14 18.74 -12.52 -43.80
CA VAL A 14 19.19 -11.22 -44.28
C VAL A 14 18.69 -10.12 -43.35
N ILE A 15 19.57 -9.19 -42.99
CA ILE A 15 19.26 -8.00 -42.18
C ILE A 15 18.55 -7.00 -43.09
N SER A 16 17.28 -6.69 -42.81
CA SER A 16 16.56 -5.58 -43.43
C SER A 16 16.83 -4.31 -42.62
N GLY A 17 17.74 -3.48 -43.12
CA GLY A 17 17.86 -2.07 -42.74
C GLY A 17 17.16 -1.21 -43.79
N CYS A 18 16.26 -0.34 -43.35
CA CYS A 18 15.70 0.73 -44.17
C CYS A 18 15.97 2.06 -43.45
N SER A 19 16.96 2.79 -43.94
CA SER A 19 17.10 4.25 -43.85
C SER A 19 15.87 4.88 -44.52
N THR A 20 15.38 6.09 -44.26
CA THR A 20 15.96 7.41 -44.01
C THR A 20 14.75 8.31 -43.66
N MET A 21 14.94 9.41 -42.93
CA MET A 21 14.51 10.74 -43.41
C MET A 21 15.15 11.82 -42.53
N GLU A 22 15.80 12.74 -43.22
CA GLU A 22 16.54 13.90 -42.74
C GLU A 22 15.59 14.98 -42.23
N ASN A 23 15.99 15.69 -41.17
CA ASN A 23 15.62 17.09 -41.03
C ASN A 23 16.71 17.82 -40.24
N GLU A 24 17.65 18.42 -40.97
CA GLU A 24 18.46 19.51 -40.44
C GLU A 24 17.70 20.83 -40.62
N THR A 25 17.62 21.66 -39.59
CA THR A 25 17.82 23.14 -39.69
C THR A 25 17.96 23.76 -38.29
N ALA A 26 19.18 24.25 -38.02
CA ALA A 26 19.59 25.48 -37.33
C ALA A 26 19.14 25.82 -35.88
N SER A 27 20.09 25.64 -34.96
CA SER A 27 20.74 26.63 -34.07
C SER A 27 20.03 27.96 -33.73
N SER A 28 19.77 28.23 -32.44
CA SER A 28 20.46 29.29 -31.67
C SER A 28 19.95 29.47 -30.24
N GLN A 29 20.89 29.86 -29.40
CA GLN A 29 20.85 30.08 -27.95
C GLN A 29 20.12 31.38 -27.52
N LYS A 30 20.08 31.58 -26.18
CA LYS A 30 19.69 32.78 -25.38
C LYS A 30 18.18 32.91 -25.19
N GLU A 31 17.62 33.12 -23.99
CA GLU A 31 18.04 34.01 -22.91
C GLU A 31 17.22 33.68 -21.62
N GLN A 32 17.87 33.55 -20.47
CA GLN A 32 17.33 33.90 -19.14
C GLN A 32 17.74 35.37 -18.88
N PRO A 33 17.31 36.12 -17.85
CA PRO A 33 16.30 35.89 -16.79
C PRO A 33 15.37 37.12 -16.57
N GLU A 34 14.38 37.03 -15.66
CA GLU A 34 13.74 38.15 -14.92
C GLU A 34 12.50 37.56 -14.18
N THR A 35 12.10 37.91 -12.95
CA THR A 35 12.65 38.71 -11.86
C THR A 35 11.93 38.27 -10.57
N THR A 36 12.61 38.57 -9.48
CA THR A 36 12.42 38.36 -8.03
C THR A 36 11.10 38.92 -7.42
N PRO A 37 10.92 38.90 -6.07
CA PRO A 37 9.76 38.37 -5.37
C PRO A 37 8.73 39.44 -4.96
N SER A 38 7.58 39.01 -4.40
CA SER A 38 6.76 39.90 -3.56
C SER A 38 6.57 39.28 -2.18
N VAL A 39 7.45 39.71 -1.28
CA VAL A 39 7.24 39.74 0.16
C VAL A 39 6.48 41.03 0.46
N GLU A 40 5.33 40.92 1.14
CA GLU A 40 4.73 42.04 1.84
C GLU A 40 4.72 41.72 3.33
N ALA A 41 5.23 42.66 4.12
CA ALA A 41 5.53 42.51 5.53
C ALA A 41 4.85 43.62 6.34
N THR A 42 4.12 43.21 7.40
CA THR A 42 3.84 43.88 8.71
C THR A 42 3.05 45.22 8.71
N PRO A 43 2.29 45.62 9.78
CA PRO A 43 2.68 45.74 11.21
C PRO A 43 1.71 45.03 12.22
N GLN A 44 2.15 44.48 13.38
CA GLN A 44 2.34 45.13 14.71
C GLN A 44 1.05 45.76 15.31
N THR A 45 0.63 45.68 16.58
CA THR A 45 1.05 45.11 17.89
C THR A 45 -0.19 45.25 18.84
N PRO A 46 -0.07 45.45 20.17
CA PRO A 46 -0.53 44.59 21.26
C PRO A 46 -1.86 45.02 21.93
N SER A 47 -2.45 44.17 22.77
CA SER A 47 -2.95 44.56 24.10
C SER A 47 -3.32 43.32 24.91
N LYS A 48 -2.64 43.01 26.03
CA LYS A 48 -2.66 43.63 27.37
C LYS A 48 -3.79 43.11 28.27
N ASP A 49 -3.38 42.67 29.45
CA ASP A 49 -4.11 42.62 30.73
C ASP A 49 -5.10 41.47 31.03
N ARG A 50 -4.58 40.48 31.78
CA ARG A 50 -4.98 40.00 33.14
C ARG A 50 -6.38 40.43 33.67
N PRO A 51 -7.10 39.66 34.53
CA PRO A 51 -6.53 38.68 35.47
C PRO A 51 -7.30 37.39 35.77
N SER A 52 -6.54 36.49 36.39
CA SER A 52 -6.95 35.32 37.16
C SER A 52 -7.97 35.66 38.26
N PRO A 53 -8.96 34.80 38.54
CA PRO A 53 -9.53 34.67 39.87
C PRO A 53 -8.88 33.49 40.60
N THR A 54 -8.06 33.80 41.59
CA THR A 54 -7.68 32.89 42.67
C THR A 54 -8.80 32.89 43.70
N LEU A 55 -9.44 31.75 43.94
CA LEU A 55 -10.15 31.53 45.20
C LEU A 55 -9.64 30.24 45.85
N THR A 56 -8.75 30.47 46.80
CA THR A 56 -8.33 29.59 47.88
C THR A 56 -9.56 29.07 48.64
N SER A 57 -9.76 27.75 48.67
CA SER A 57 -10.57 27.12 49.72
C SER A 57 -9.69 26.09 50.43
N LYS A 58 -9.10 26.55 51.54
CA LYS A 58 -8.43 25.71 52.53
C LYS A 58 -9.52 25.05 53.37
N ARG A 59 -9.66 23.74 53.30
CA ARG A 59 -10.24 22.95 54.40
C ARG A 59 -9.43 21.71 54.66
N GLU A 60 -9.09 21.58 55.93
CA GLU A 60 -8.12 20.69 56.54
C GLU A 60 -8.66 19.27 56.77
N LEU A 61 -7.72 18.33 56.85
CA LEU A 61 -7.83 16.86 56.85
C LEU A 61 -8.54 16.25 58.07
N PRO A 62 -8.94 14.97 57.95
CA PRO A 62 -8.61 13.99 58.97
C PRO A 62 -7.68 12.86 58.46
N PRO A 63 -6.92 12.22 59.37
CA PRO A 63 -5.83 11.31 59.04
C PRO A 63 -6.30 9.85 58.85
N ASN A 64 -5.41 9.04 58.26
CA ASN A 64 -5.50 7.60 58.00
C ASN A 64 -6.28 7.16 56.75
N VAL A 65 -5.56 7.16 55.61
CA VAL A 65 -5.59 6.00 54.71
C VAL A 65 -4.17 5.50 54.54
N ARG A 66 -3.99 4.27 55.03
CA ARG A 66 -2.79 3.45 55.03
C ARG A 66 -2.25 3.34 53.60
N ALA A 67 -0.94 3.50 53.47
CA ALA A 67 -0.20 3.17 52.26
C ALA A 67 -0.46 1.71 51.86
N SER A 68 -1.16 1.52 50.74
CA SER A 68 -1.10 0.28 49.97
C SER A 68 -0.18 0.55 48.79
N ARG A 69 1.05 0.07 48.93
CA ARG A 69 1.97 -0.11 47.81
C ARG A 69 1.40 -1.16 46.86
N ASP A 70 1.53 -0.86 45.57
CA ASP A 70 1.78 -1.77 44.46
C ASP A 70 0.80 -2.93 44.23
N ARG A 71 -0.15 -2.69 43.33
CA ARG A 71 -0.37 -3.56 42.17
C ARG A 71 -0.60 -2.70 40.94
N GLU A 72 0.52 -2.30 40.34
CA GLU A 72 0.84 -2.59 38.94
C GLU A 72 -0.34 -3.21 38.17
N SER A 73 -1.21 -2.37 37.62
CA SER A 73 -1.66 -2.60 36.26
C SER A 73 -0.92 -1.59 35.42
N GLU A 74 0.38 -1.83 35.29
CA GLU A 74 1.08 -1.61 34.04
C GLU A 74 0.26 -2.30 32.96
N HIS A 75 -0.73 -1.59 32.40
CA HIS A 75 -0.75 -1.57 30.95
C HIS A 75 0.50 -0.79 30.58
N SER A 76 1.62 -1.52 30.57
CA SER A 76 2.86 -1.12 29.95
C SER A 76 2.50 -0.92 28.48
N ARG A 77 1.96 0.26 28.14
CA ARG A 77 2.26 0.90 26.86
C ARG A 77 3.73 1.25 26.93
N LYS A 78 4.58 0.21 26.95
CA LYS A 78 5.84 0.32 26.27
C LYS A 78 5.44 0.62 24.85
N SER A 79 5.56 1.90 24.49
CA SER A 79 6.01 2.30 23.16
C SER A 79 7.33 1.60 22.88
N SER A 80 7.29 0.27 22.77
CA SER A 80 8.29 -0.49 22.06
C SER A 80 8.01 -0.22 20.61
N SER A 81 9.01 0.36 19.91
CA SER A 81 8.98 0.41 18.47
C SER A 81 8.56 -0.96 17.93
N PRO A 82 7.68 -1.02 16.92
CA PRO A 82 7.24 -2.29 16.39
C PRO A 82 8.43 -3.15 15.97
N GLN A 83 8.40 -4.43 16.34
CA GLN A 83 9.43 -5.38 15.94
C GLN A 83 9.07 -5.93 14.57
N CYS A 84 10.07 -6.09 13.70
CA CYS A 84 9.85 -6.74 12.42
C CYS A 84 9.39 -8.19 12.61
N GLY A 85 8.51 -8.66 11.74
CA GLY A 85 8.20 -10.07 11.60
C GLY A 85 9.41 -10.89 11.14
N SER A 86 9.38 -12.20 11.41
CA SER A 86 10.43 -13.14 11.00
C SER A 86 10.11 -13.89 9.71
N ASP A 87 8.86 -13.90 9.29
CA ASP A 87 8.39 -14.75 8.20
C ASP A 87 8.77 -14.16 6.85
N SER A 88 9.31 -15.01 5.98
CA SER A 88 9.46 -14.68 4.55
C SER A 88 8.08 -14.43 3.92
N ALA A 89 8.02 -13.68 2.83
CA ALA A 89 6.76 -13.41 2.14
C ALA A 89 6.01 -14.69 1.75
N THR A 90 6.73 -15.71 1.26
CA THR A 90 6.15 -17.01 0.92
C THR A 90 5.58 -17.74 2.14
N GLN A 91 6.22 -17.61 3.31
CA GLN A 91 5.71 -18.18 4.55
C GLN A 91 4.46 -17.42 5.02
N ALA A 92 4.51 -16.09 4.99
CA ALA A 92 3.41 -15.22 5.37
C ALA A 92 2.12 -15.50 4.57
N VAL A 93 2.22 -15.73 3.25
CA VAL A 93 1.06 -16.13 2.44
C VAL A 93 0.57 -17.53 2.81
N ARG A 94 1.45 -18.53 2.92
CA ARG A 94 1.05 -19.92 3.23
C ARG A 94 0.31 -20.04 4.56
N ASP A 95 0.79 -19.33 5.59
CA ASP A 95 0.20 -19.40 6.93
C ASP A 95 -1.16 -18.69 7.00
N ASN A 96 -1.43 -17.77 6.08
CA ASN A 96 -2.63 -16.93 6.11
C ASN A 96 -3.60 -17.16 4.95
N ILE A 97 -3.27 -17.96 3.93
CA ILE A 97 -4.09 -18.16 2.73
C ILE A 97 -5.50 -18.68 3.06
N SER A 98 -5.62 -19.55 4.08
CA SER A 98 -6.90 -20.09 4.56
C SER A 98 -7.83 -19.04 5.19
N ARG A 99 -7.28 -17.88 5.57
CA ARG A 99 -7.98 -16.75 6.17
C ARG A 99 -8.44 -15.72 5.12
N VAL A 100 -8.01 -15.83 3.87
CA VAL A 100 -8.41 -14.93 2.77
C VAL A 100 -9.90 -15.10 2.48
N LYS A 101 -10.58 -13.98 2.22
CA LYS A 101 -12.01 -13.93 1.89
C LYS A 101 -12.23 -13.47 0.45
N PRO A 102 -13.36 -13.83 -0.19
CA PRO A 102 -14.33 -14.82 0.28
C PRO A 102 -13.73 -16.24 0.25
N ASN A 103 -14.24 -17.13 1.10
CA ASN A 103 -13.74 -18.50 1.26
C ASN A 103 -14.31 -19.49 0.21
N SER A 104 -15.12 -19.00 -0.72
CA SER A 104 -15.66 -19.76 -1.84
C SER A 104 -14.64 -19.98 -2.97
N TRP A 105 -13.52 -19.27 -2.94
CA TRP A 105 -12.44 -19.38 -3.92
C TRP A 105 -11.31 -20.29 -3.42
N ASP A 106 -10.71 -21.04 -4.34
CA ASP A 106 -9.51 -21.83 -4.10
C ASP A 106 -8.26 -20.96 -4.27
N TRP A 107 -7.98 -20.13 -3.26
CA TRP A 107 -6.85 -19.21 -3.25
C TRP A 107 -5.52 -19.96 -3.27
N ASP A 108 -4.63 -19.58 -4.17
CA ASP A 108 -3.37 -20.26 -4.42
C ASP A 108 -2.18 -19.45 -3.89
N ALA A 109 -1.58 -19.93 -2.81
CA ALA A 109 -0.38 -19.33 -2.23
C ALA A 109 0.87 -19.48 -3.12
N SER A 110 0.88 -20.42 -4.07
CA SER A 110 2.06 -20.72 -4.89
C SER A 110 2.27 -19.75 -6.05
N THR A 111 1.21 -19.04 -6.44
CA THR A 111 1.20 -18.06 -7.55
C THR A 111 1.07 -16.62 -7.05
N ALA A 112 1.20 -16.40 -5.73
CA ALA A 112 1.10 -15.10 -5.11
C ALA A 112 2.21 -14.14 -5.61
N ASP A 113 1.83 -12.91 -5.91
CA ASP A 113 2.77 -11.79 -6.06
C ASP A 113 3.16 -11.28 -4.68
N ILE A 114 4.42 -11.52 -4.33
CA ILE A 114 4.99 -11.29 -3.00
C ILE A 114 5.91 -10.07 -2.93
N ASP A 115 6.07 -9.33 -4.03
CA ASP A 115 7.07 -8.25 -4.13
C ASP A 115 6.71 -7.04 -3.24
N GLY A 116 5.44 -6.91 -2.87
CA GLY A 116 4.95 -5.86 -1.97
C GLY A 116 5.19 -6.13 -0.47
N TYR A 117 5.67 -7.32 -0.11
CA TYR A 117 5.80 -7.75 1.27
C TYR A 117 7.09 -7.25 1.90
N ASP A 118 6.96 -6.66 3.09
CA ASP A 118 8.06 -6.25 3.95
C ASP A 118 7.64 -6.51 5.40
N PRO A 119 8.33 -7.42 6.12
CA PRO A 119 8.00 -7.74 7.51
C PRO A 119 8.38 -6.62 8.49
N CYS A 120 9.10 -5.59 8.06
CA CYS A 120 9.46 -4.42 8.86
C CYS A 120 8.61 -3.18 8.55
N ALA A 121 7.75 -3.20 7.53
CA ALA A 121 6.95 -2.04 7.16
C ALA A 121 5.68 -1.93 8.02
N PRO A 122 5.25 -0.70 8.40
CA PRO A 122 3.94 -0.47 9.01
C PRO A 122 2.78 -0.95 8.13
N LEU A 123 2.93 -0.91 6.80
CA LEU A 123 1.98 -1.53 5.89
C LEU A 123 2.72 -2.21 4.74
N SER A 124 2.48 -3.50 4.53
CA SER A 124 2.94 -4.25 3.38
C SER A 124 1.82 -5.13 2.82
N TRP A 125 2.01 -5.67 1.61
CA TRP A 125 0.96 -6.45 0.95
C TRP A 125 1.50 -7.64 0.18
N ILE A 126 0.61 -8.61 -0.07
CA ILE A 126 0.79 -9.73 -1.00
C ILE A 126 -0.48 -9.81 -1.84
N THR A 127 -0.35 -9.99 -3.15
CA THR A 127 -1.52 -10.19 -4.02
C THR A 127 -1.66 -11.66 -4.36
N VAL A 128 -2.84 -12.23 -4.13
CA VAL A 128 -3.15 -13.65 -4.39
C VAL A 128 -4.24 -13.77 -5.44
N THR A 129 -4.22 -14.88 -6.17
CA THR A 129 -5.29 -15.29 -7.08
C THR A 129 -5.64 -16.75 -6.84
N ILE A 130 -6.57 -17.28 -7.64
CA ILE A 130 -7.04 -18.66 -7.52
C ILE A 130 -6.16 -19.64 -8.29
N HIS A 131 -6.21 -20.90 -7.90
CA HIS A 131 -5.59 -21.96 -8.68
C HIS A 131 -6.16 -22.01 -10.11
N GLY A 132 -5.29 -22.07 -11.12
CA GLY A 132 -5.70 -22.07 -12.53
C GLY A 132 -6.25 -20.73 -13.03
N ALA A 133 -5.86 -19.62 -12.40
CA ALA A 133 -6.29 -18.28 -12.78
C ALA A 133 -6.03 -17.94 -14.25
N THR A 134 -6.93 -17.12 -14.80
CA THR A 134 -6.81 -16.45 -16.11
C THR A 134 -6.77 -14.93 -15.90
N SER A 135 -6.65 -14.16 -16.97
CA SER A 135 -6.57 -12.68 -16.89
C SER A 135 -7.72 -12.04 -16.10
N SER A 136 -8.94 -12.59 -16.21
CA SER A 136 -10.15 -12.06 -15.56
C SER A 136 -10.46 -12.71 -14.21
N SER A 137 -9.60 -13.61 -13.74
CA SER A 137 -9.79 -14.30 -12.46
C SER A 137 -9.78 -13.31 -11.29
N PRO A 138 -10.43 -13.68 -10.17
CA PRO A 138 -10.44 -12.85 -8.98
C PRO A 138 -9.05 -12.75 -8.34
N PHE A 139 -8.77 -11.57 -7.79
CA PHE A 139 -7.59 -11.29 -6.99
C PHE A 139 -7.98 -10.77 -5.62
N GLN A 140 -7.11 -10.99 -4.65
CA GLN A 140 -7.16 -10.36 -3.34
C GLN A 140 -5.82 -9.78 -2.95
N ILE A 141 -5.85 -8.67 -2.23
CA ILE A 141 -4.65 -8.03 -1.69
C ILE A 141 -4.66 -8.26 -0.18
N MET A 142 -3.77 -9.13 0.28
CA MET A 142 -3.50 -9.42 1.69
C MET A 142 -2.68 -8.28 2.28
N LEU A 143 -3.06 -7.76 3.44
CA LEU A 143 -2.40 -6.66 4.13
C LEU A 143 -1.69 -7.16 5.39
N PHE A 144 -0.51 -6.60 5.65
CA PHE A 144 0.32 -6.93 6.79
C PHE A 144 0.83 -5.67 7.50
N ASN A 145 0.93 -5.71 8.83
CA ASN A 145 1.59 -4.70 9.66
C ASN A 145 2.76 -5.37 10.37
N TYR A 146 4.00 -4.98 10.04
CA TYR A 146 5.22 -5.60 10.58
C TYR A 146 5.20 -7.15 10.48
N GLY A 147 4.69 -7.68 9.37
CA GLY A 147 4.55 -9.11 9.12
C GLY A 147 3.30 -9.77 9.74
N GLU A 148 2.54 -9.07 10.58
CA GLU A 148 1.26 -9.58 11.10
C GLU A 148 0.14 -9.42 10.07
N TYR A 149 -0.55 -10.51 9.73
CA TYR A 149 -1.64 -10.48 8.76
C TYR A 149 -2.91 -9.81 9.30
N LEU A 150 -3.32 -8.73 8.63
CA LEU A 150 -4.46 -7.88 9.00
C LEU A 150 -5.78 -8.30 8.35
N GLY A 151 -5.72 -8.99 7.20
CA GLY A 151 -6.88 -9.27 6.36
C GLY A 151 -6.66 -8.81 4.91
N THR A 152 -7.74 -8.66 4.16
CA THR A 152 -7.72 -8.21 2.76
C THR A 152 -8.15 -6.74 2.64
N THR A 153 -7.78 -6.09 1.54
CA THR A 153 -8.24 -4.72 1.23
C THR A 153 -9.77 -4.61 1.12
N THR A 154 -10.43 -5.65 0.61
CA THR A 154 -11.88 -5.69 0.41
C THR A 154 -12.48 -7.03 0.83
N SER A 155 -13.76 -7.05 1.18
CA SER A 155 -14.49 -8.29 1.50
C SER A 155 -14.76 -9.14 0.27
N GLU A 156 -15.13 -8.48 -0.82
CA GLU A 156 -15.29 -9.08 -2.14
C GLU A 156 -13.94 -9.17 -2.85
N ALA A 157 -13.81 -10.16 -3.74
CA ALA A 157 -12.70 -10.25 -4.66
C ALA A 157 -13.10 -9.67 -6.01
N TYR A 158 -12.18 -8.95 -6.66
CA TYR A 158 -12.41 -8.35 -7.96
C TYR A 158 -11.60 -9.06 -9.03
N GLY A 159 -12.17 -9.17 -10.23
CA GLY A 159 -11.46 -9.70 -11.38
C GLY A 159 -10.25 -8.81 -11.73
N PHE A 160 -9.31 -9.39 -12.47
CA PHE A 160 -8.11 -8.74 -12.98
C PHE A 160 -7.09 -8.33 -11.91
N MET A 161 -5.81 -8.49 -12.27
CA MET A 161 -4.70 -8.13 -11.38
C MET A 161 -4.79 -6.65 -11.00
N PRO A 162 -4.90 -6.30 -9.71
CA PRO A 162 -4.91 -4.91 -9.29
C PRO A 162 -3.52 -4.28 -9.46
N THR A 163 -3.48 -2.97 -9.60
CA THR A 163 -2.22 -2.22 -9.53
C THR A 163 -2.06 -1.66 -8.13
N VAL A 164 -1.07 -2.14 -7.38
CA VAL A 164 -0.77 -1.66 -6.03
C VAL A 164 0.50 -0.82 -6.07
N THR A 165 0.44 0.39 -5.50
CA THR A 165 1.57 1.31 -5.42
C THR A 165 1.75 1.75 -3.98
N ARG A 166 2.96 1.58 -3.45
CA ARG A 166 3.35 2.13 -2.15
C ARG A 166 3.49 3.65 -2.25
N THR A 167 2.78 4.38 -1.41
CA THR A 167 2.85 5.86 -1.33
C THR A 167 3.52 6.34 -0.04
N GLY A 168 3.75 5.45 0.91
CA GLY A 168 4.49 5.67 2.15
C GLY A 168 4.73 4.36 2.89
N ASP A 169 5.42 4.43 4.03
CA ASP A 169 5.70 3.24 4.86
C ASP A 169 4.40 2.58 5.37
N ASP A 170 3.39 3.40 5.66
CA ASP A 170 2.09 3.02 6.20
C ASP A 170 0.94 3.14 5.20
N ALA A 171 1.21 3.42 3.91
CA ALA A 171 0.18 3.82 2.95
C ALA A 171 0.36 3.23 1.54
N LEU A 172 -0.74 2.77 0.96
CA LEU A 172 -0.85 2.18 -0.37
C LEU A 172 -1.96 2.87 -1.18
N ASN A 173 -1.76 2.97 -2.50
CA ASN A 173 -2.82 3.19 -3.48
C ASN A 173 -3.06 1.90 -4.25
N VAL A 174 -4.34 1.60 -4.50
CA VAL A 174 -4.79 0.45 -5.28
C VAL A 174 -5.68 0.94 -6.41
N VAL A 175 -5.39 0.48 -7.62
CA VAL A 175 -6.29 0.58 -8.77
C VAL A 175 -6.87 -0.81 -9.03
N TYR A 176 -8.18 -0.93 -8.86
CA TYR A 176 -8.94 -2.12 -9.26
C TYR A 176 -9.42 -1.93 -10.69
N HIS A 177 -9.22 -2.96 -11.52
CA HIS A 177 -9.63 -2.96 -12.92
C HIS A 177 -10.89 -3.80 -13.09
N TYR A 178 -11.85 -3.34 -13.90
CA TYR A 178 -13.12 -4.05 -14.10
C TYR A 178 -13.73 -3.73 -15.48
N PRO A 179 -14.61 -4.60 -16.02
CA PRO A 179 -15.26 -4.34 -17.29
C PRO A 179 -16.36 -3.29 -17.12
N LEU A 180 -16.44 -2.32 -18.03
CA LEU A 180 -17.57 -1.40 -18.10
C LEU A 180 -18.81 -2.08 -18.71
N PRO A 181 -20.02 -1.51 -18.50
CA PRO A 181 -21.22 -2.02 -19.14
C PRO A 181 -21.06 -2.11 -20.67
N GLY A 182 -21.25 -3.31 -21.23
CA GLY A 182 -21.12 -3.58 -22.67
C GLY A 182 -19.77 -4.15 -23.09
N GLU A 183 -18.77 -4.16 -22.20
CA GLU A 183 -17.50 -4.84 -22.44
C GLU A 183 -17.61 -6.36 -22.24
N SER A 184 -16.76 -7.11 -22.93
CA SER A 184 -16.59 -8.53 -22.69
C SER A 184 -15.85 -8.79 -21.36
N ASN A 185 -15.95 -10.00 -20.84
CA ASN A 185 -15.22 -10.40 -19.63
C ASN A 185 -13.68 -10.43 -19.80
N ALA A 186 -13.17 -10.28 -21.02
CA ALA A 186 -11.73 -10.19 -21.27
C ALA A 186 -11.21 -8.73 -21.22
N GLU A 187 -12.12 -7.76 -21.27
CA GLU A 187 -11.83 -6.32 -21.25
C GLU A 187 -11.96 -5.76 -19.82
N ARG A 188 -11.30 -4.63 -19.57
CA ARG A 188 -11.22 -4.00 -18.24
C ARG A 188 -10.98 -2.49 -18.28
N SER A 189 -11.71 -1.74 -19.11
CA SER A 189 -11.41 -0.30 -19.24
C SER A 189 -11.85 0.53 -18.03
N GLY A 190 -12.64 -0.05 -17.12
CA GLY A 190 -13.04 0.57 -15.87
C GLY A 190 -11.95 0.49 -14.79
N GLU A 191 -11.75 1.61 -14.10
CA GLU A 191 -10.85 1.71 -12.95
C GLU A 191 -11.59 2.22 -11.71
N ALA A 192 -11.29 1.65 -10.55
CA ALA A 192 -11.71 2.16 -9.25
C ALA A 192 -10.46 2.36 -8.37
N HIS A 193 -10.32 3.55 -7.81
CA HIS A 193 -9.15 3.93 -7.04
C HIS A 193 -9.48 3.97 -5.55
N ALA A 194 -8.65 3.30 -4.76
CA ALA A 194 -8.73 3.29 -3.30
C ALA A 194 -7.36 3.53 -2.69
N SER A 195 -7.33 4.18 -1.53
CA SER A 195 -6.13 4.34 -0.71
C SER A 195 -6.33 3.60 0.60
N PHE A 196 -5.28 2.93 1.07
CA PHE A 196 -5.26 2.17 2.31
C PHE A 196 -4.12 2.69 3.16
N ARG A 197 -4.42 3.10 4.40
CA ARG A 197 -3.42 3.57 5.35
C ARG A 197 -3.55 2.87 6.68
N TRP A 198 -2.45 2.37 7.22
CA TRP A 198 -2.40 1.90 8.60
C TRP A 198 -2.49 3.09 9.57
N SER A 199 -3.46 3.06 10.48
CA SER A 199 -3.62 4.06 11.53
C SER A 199 -3.18 3.47 12.86
N GLU A 200 -1.98 3.85 13.30
CA GLU A 200 -1.43 3.45 14.61
C GLU A 200 -2.38 3.79 15.77
N SER A 201 -3.02 4.96 15.73
CA SER A 201 -3.95 5.38 16.79
C SER A 201 -5.25 4.57 16.82
N ALA A 202 -5.72 4.09 15.66
CA ALA A 202 -6.93 3.30 15.55
C ALA A 202 -6.66 1.78 15.58
N GLY A 203 -5.39 1.36 15.43
CA GLY A 203 -4.99 -0.04 15.34
C GLY A 203 -5.63 -0.78 14.16
N ARG A 204 -5.84 -0.09 13.02
CA ARG A 204 -6.51 -0.66 11.84
C ARG A 204 -6.18 0.08 10.56
N ILE A 205 -6.51 -0.56 9.44
CA ILE A 205 -6.51 0.06 8.11
C ILE A 205 -7.67 1.06 8.00
N ILE A 206 -7.36 2.25 7.49
CA ILE A 206 -8.33 3.25 7.04
C ILE A 206 -8.31 3.24 5.52
N MET A 207 -9.47 2.96 4.94
CA MET A 207 -9.69 3.00 3.50
C MET A 207 -10.38 4.31 3.11
N THR A 208 -9.95 4.90 1.99
CA THR A 208 -10.66 5.97 1.29
C THR A 208 -10.76 5.62 -0.20
N GLY A 209 -11.63 6.31 -0.93
CA GLY A 209 -11.89 6.03 -2.35
C GLY A 209 -12.99 4.98 -2.54
N ASN A 210 -12.98 4.34 -3.71
CA ASN A 210 -14.05 3.43 -4.13
C ASN A 210 -13.49 2.08 -4.59
N VAL A 211 -14.35 1.07 -4.52
CA VAL A 211 -14.14 -0.26 -5.12
C VAL A 211 -14.98 -0.37 -6.40
N PRO A 212 -14.70 -1.35 -7.28
CA PRO A 212 -15.53 -1.58 -8.46
C PRO A 212 -17.02 -1.78 -8.10
N PRO A 213 -17.94 -1.37 -8.99
CA PRO A 213 -19.36 -1.62 -8.82
C PRO A 213 -19.66 -3.14 -8.83
N GLN A 214 -20.75 -3.52 -8.17
CA GLN A 214 -21.29 -4.89 -8.13
C GLN A 214 -22.40 -5.08 -9.16
#